data_AF-A0AAN7M1J0-F1
#
_entry.id   AF-A0AAN7M1J0-F1
#
_cell.length_a   1.000
_cell.length_b   1.000
_cell.length_c   1.000
_cell.angle_alpha   90.00
_cell.angle_beta   90.00
_cell.angle_gamma   90.00
#
_symmetry.space_group_name_H-M   'P 1'
#
loop_
_entity.id
_entity.type
_entity.pdbx_description
1 polymer ?
#
loop_
_entity_poly.entity_id
_entity_poly.type
_entity_poly.pdbx_seq_one_letter_code
_entity_poly.pdbx_strand_id
1 'polypeptide(L)'
;MAAALTLFPLPIFLTISLLLLQGVQSTTFTFVNKCEYTVWPGILSNAGVPPLSTTGFVLQNGETKTLTAPASWGGRFWGRTHCTEDSSTGKFSCLTGDCGSGQIDCSGSGAIPPATLAEFTLDGAGGLDFFDVSLVDGYNLPMLVAPVGGSGQNCTSTGCVADLNTACPTELRVASSDGSDALACKSACEAFQQPEYCCSGAYNTPQTCKPSSYSELFKSACPRAYSYAYDDSTSTFTCADADYTITFCPSPNTSQKSSSSTDPATSSSPAFNNGTMVYEGVKNTGESSSSPALLEDRIVGGLVSIAVTIWQMHHFF
;
A
#
# COMPACT_ATOMS: atom_id res chain seq x y z
N MET A 1 42.36 50.56 -36.44
CA MET A 1 42.22 49.16 -35.98
C MET A 1 40.73 48.86 -35.95
N ALA A 2 40.25 47.96 -36.81
CA ALA A 2 38.84 47.66 -36.99
C ALA A 2 38.36 46.66 -35.93
N ALA A 3 37.25 46.96 -35.26
CA ALA A 3 36.61 46.06 -34.31
C ALA A 3 35.78 45.01 -35.08
N ALA A 4 36.13 43.74 -34.91
CA ALA A 4 35.36 42.63 -35.44
C ALA A 4 34.11 42.41 -34.56
N LEU A 5 32.93 42.69 -35.10
CA LEU A 5 31.65 42.31 -34.50
C LEU A 5 31.48 40.79 -34.68
N THR A 6 31.72 40.03 -33.62
CA THR A 6 31.42 38.60 -33.57
C THR A 6 29.91 38.40 -33.42
N LEU A 7 29.25 37.95 -34.49
CA LEU A 7 27.86 37.49 -34.46
C LEU A 7 27.78 36.22 -33.60
N PHE A 8 27.29 36.34 -32.36
CA PHE A 8 26.98 35.19 -31.52
C PHE A 8 25.82 34.39 -32.15
N PRO A 9 25.91 33.05 -32.24
CA PRO A 9 24.89 32.23 -32.89
C PRO A 9 23.70 32.01 -31.95
N LEU A 10 22.90 33.06 -31.77
CA LEU A 10 21.65 33.05 -31.02
C LEU A 10 20.68 31.88 -31.38
N PRO A 11 20.53 31.45 -32.65
CA PRO A 11 19.58 30.37 -32.97
C PRO A 11 20.05 28.99 -32.52
N ILE A 12 21.36 28.75 -32.39
CA ILE A 12 21.91 27.44 -31.98
C ILE A 12 21.69 27.21 -30.48
N PHE A 13 21.84 28.26 -29.68
CA PHE A 13 21.54 28.21 -28.24
C PHE A 13 20.05 27.94 -27.96
N LEU A 14 19.15 28.52 -28.76
CA LEU A 14 17.71 28.32 -28.62
C LEU A 14 17.31 26.85 -28.93
N THR A 15 17.90 26.24 -29.96
CA THR A 15 17.63 24.83 -30.31
C THR A 15 18.14 23.84 -29.25
N ILE A 16 19.27 24.12 -28.59
CA ILE A 16 19.82 23.26 -27.53
C ILE A 16 18.96 23.34 -26.25
N SER A 17 18.44 24.53 -25.89
CA SER A 17 17.50 24.66 -24.77
C SER A 17 16.16 23.95 -25.02
N LEU A 18 15.69 23.87 -26.27
CA LEU A 18 14.47 23.13 -26.62
C LEU A 18 14.66 21.59 -26.58
N LEU A 19 15.88 21.09 -26.80
CA LEU A 19 16.24 19.67 -26.68
C LEU A 19 16.42 19.18 -25.23
N LEU A 20 16.55 20.10 -24.27
CA LEU A 20 16.71 19.81 -22.83
C LEU A 20 15.38 19.80 -22.06
N LEU A 21 14.24 20.01 -22.74
CA LEU A 21 12.91 19.77 -22.18
C LEU A 21 12.61 18.26 -22.21
N GLN A 22 13.42 17.45 -21.53
CA GLN A 22 12.93 16.15 -21.10
C GLN A 22 11.83 16.45 -20.08
N GLY A 23 10.57 16.18 -20.47
CA GLY A 23 9.44 16.34 -19.57
C GLY A 23 9.73 15.58 -18.29
N VAL A 24 9.72 16.29 -17.15
CA VAL A 24 9.79 15.63 -15.85
C VAL A 24 8.51 14.81 -15.73
N GLN A 25 8.64 13.50 -15.86
CA GLN A 25 7.57 12.56 -15.52
C GLN A 25 7.34 12.69 -14.01
N SER A 26 6.11 13.06 -13.64
CA SER A 26 5.68 13.17 -12.25
C SER A 26 4.35 12.48 -12.09
N THR A 27 4.20 11.74 -11.02
CA THR A 27 2.94 11.06 -10.68
C THR A 27 2.12 11.94 -9.76
N THR A 28 0.84 12.10 -10.07
CA THR A 28 -0.13 12.82 -9.24
C THR A 28 -0.91 11.86 -8.36
N PHE A 29 -0.85 12.11 -7.05
CA PHE A 29 -1.68 11.47 -6.05
C PHE A 29 -2.85 12.38 -5.69
N THR A 30 -4.08 11.92 -5.91
CA THR A 30 -5.31 12.61 -5.54
C THR A 30 -5.90 11.93 -4.31
N PHE A 31 -5.90 12.63 -3.18
CA PHE A 31 -6.47 12.18 -1.91
C PHE A 31 -7.91 12.65 -1.82
N VAL A 32 -8.84 11.72 -1.54
CA VAL A 32 -10.26 12.01 -1.41
C VAL A 32 -10.74 11.50 -0.06
N ASN A 33 -11.32 12.37 0.76
CA ASN A 33 -11.96 11.95 2.00
C ASN A 33 -13.46 11.78 1.79
N LYS A 34 -13.95 10.54 1.81
CA LYS A 34 -15.39 10.21 1.81
C LYS A 34 -15.89 9.77 3.18
N CYS A 35 -15.06 9.85 4.22
CA CYS A 35 -15.48 9.60 5.58
C CYS A 35 -16.40 10.73 6.05
N GLU A 36 -17.31 10.43 6.98
CA GLU A 36 -18.18 11.44 7.60
C GLU A 36 -17.43 12.37 8.58
N TYR A 37 -16.13 12.15 8.74
CA TYR A 37 -15.23 12.85 9.66
C TYR A 37 -13.95 13.32 8.95
N THR A 38 -13.24 14.26 9.57
CA THR A 38 -11.93 14.72 9.10
C THR A 38 -10.89 13.60 9.22
N VAL A 39 -10.08 13.44 8.17
CA VAL A 39 -8.89 12.58 8.17
C VAL A 39 -7.67 13.49 8.08
N TRP A 40 -6.58 13.10 8.73
CA TRP A 40 -5.30 13.80 8.59
C TRP A 40 -4.30 12.88 7.89
N PRO A 41 -4.18 12.91 6.56
CA PRO A 41 -3.22 12.07 5.87
C PRO A 41 -1.79 12.31 6.36
N GLY A 42 -1.03 11.22 6.50
CA GLY A 42 0.40 11.21 6.75
C GLY A 42 1.14 10.62 5.55
N ILE A 43 2.36 11.10 5.32
CA ILE A 43 3.20 10.71 4.19
C ILE A 43 4.60 10.40 4.71
N LEU A 44 5.15 9.28 4.27
CA LEU A 44 6.54 8.92 4.53
C LEU A 44 7.20 8.50 3.23
N SER A 45 8.26 9.21 2.81
CA SER A 45 9.18 8.71 1.79
C SER A 45 10.05 7.58 2.35
N ASN A 46 10.39 6.60 1.53
CA ASN A 46 11.31 5.53 1.89
C ASN A 46 12.70 6.06 2.26
N ALA A 47 13.47 5.25 2.98
CA ALA A 47 14.84 5.61 3.36
C ALA A 47 15.68 6.00 2.13
N GLY A 48 16.34 7.16 2.20
CA GLY A 48 17.14 7.69 1.09
C GLY A 48 16.35 8.40 -0.01
N VAL A 49 15.02 8.40 0.05
CA VAL A 49 14.15 9.15 -0.87
C VAL A 49 13.77 10.49 -0.22
N PRO A 50 13.93 11.64 -0.91
CA PRO A 50 13.53 12.94 -0.37
C PRO A 50 12.04 12.99 0.02
N PRO A 51 11.66 13.75 1.06
CA PRO A 51 10.25 13.98 1.38
C PRO A 51 9.53 14.70 0.24
N LEU A 52 8.23 14.46 0.12
CA LEU A 52 7.37 15.27 -0.75
C LEU A 52 7.20 16.69 -0.19
N SER A 53 6.45 17.55 -0.89
CA SER A 53 6.22 18.95 -0.49
C SER A 53 5.56 19.12 0.89
N THR A 54 4.97 18.06 1.43
CA THR A 54 4.42 17.96 2.78
C THR A 54 4.55 16.51 3.26
N THR A 55 4.55 16.32 4.58
CA THR A 55 4.55 15.00 5.24
C THR A 55 3.26 14.73 6.01
N GLY A 56 2.33 15.68 6.05
CA GLY A 56 1.00 15.47 6.56
C GLY A 56 0.11 16.70 6.40
N PHE A 57 -1.20 16.49 6.29
CA PHE A 57 -2.15 17.58 6.08
C PHE A 57 -3.54 17.22 6.65
N VAL A 58 -4.42 18.21 6.72
CA VAL A 58 -5.84 18.03 7.06
C VAL A 58 -6.64 17.79 5.77
N LEU A 59 -7.59 16.87 5.81
CA LEU A 59 -8.52 16.59 4.73
C LEU A 59 -9.94 16.42 5.29
N GLN A 60 -10.78 17.45 5.12
CA GLN A 60 -12.15 17.47 5.62
C GLN A 60 -13.07 16.50 4.85
N ASN A 61 -14.24 16.18 5.41
CA ASN A 61 -15.25 15.38 4.71
C ASN A 61 -15.60 15.99 3.35
N GLY A 62 -15.51 15.20 2.29
CA GLY A 62 -15.76 15.59 0.90
C GLY A 62 -14.60 16.35 0.24
N GLU A 63 -13.54 16.66 0.98
CA GLU A 63 -12.39 17.38 0.45
C GLU A 63 -11.51 16.48 -0.43
N THR A 64 -10.94 17.09 -1.47
CA THR A 64 -9.92 16.49 -2.31
C THR A 64 -8.64 17.32 -2.25
N LYS A 65 -7.48 16.67 -2.16
CA LYS A 65 -6.18 17.32 -2.26
C LYS A 65 -5.25 16.54 -3.17
N THR A 66 -4.44 17.24 -3.95
CA THR A 66 -3.44 16.63 -4.84
C THR A 66 -2.03 16.83 -4.31
N LEU A 67 -1.18 15.82 -4.48
CA LEU A 67 0.27 15.91 -4.32
C LEU A 67 0.95 15.31 -5.53
N THR A 68 2.09 15.88 -5.92
CA THR A 68 2.92 15.38 -7.01
C THR A 68 4.17 14.74 -6.42
N ALA A 69 4.52 13.55 -6.91
CA ALA A 69 5.79 12.90 -6.61
C ALA A 69 6.71 12.92 -7.84
N PRO A 70 8.03 13.03 -7.63
CA PRO A 70 8.98 12.84 -8.72
C PRO A 70 8.94 11.40 -9.22
N ALA A 71 9.45 11.17 -10.44
CA ALA A 71 9.75 9.83 -10.92
C ALA A 71 10.60 9.04 -9.91
N SER A 72 10.40 7.73 -9.89
CA SER A 72 11.09 6.79 -9.00
C SER A 72 10.89 7.06 -7.49
N TRP A 73 9.88 7.83 -7.10
CA TRP A 73 9.54 8.01 -5.68
C TRP A 73 9.00 6.69 -5.10
N GLY A 74 9.49 6.35 -3.91
CA GLY A 74 8.96 5.25 -3.11
C GLY A 74 8.59 5.74 -1.73
N GLY A 75 7.45 5.28 -1.21
CA GLY A 75 6.96 5.68 0.08
C GLY A 75 5.56 5.15 0.37
N ARG A 76 4.96 5.69 1.42
CA ARG A 76 3.65 5.27 1.90
C ARG A 76 2.79 6.42 2.39
N PHE A 77 1.49 6.21 2.31
CA PHE A 77 0.44 7.11 2.77
C PHE A 77 -0.47 6.38 3.74
N TRP A 78 -1.03 7.12 4.70
CA TRP A 78 -2.06 6.61 5.61
C TRP A 78 -2.99 7.72 6.05
N GLY A 79 -4.15 7.38 6.63
CA GLY A 79 -5.05 8.33 7.26
C GLY A 79 -4.94 8.27 8.77
N ARG A 80 -4.83 9.43 9.43
CA ARG A 80 -4.95 9.54 10.90
C ARG A 80 -6.37 9.94 11.29
N THR A 81 -6.87 9.41 12.39
CA THR A 81 -8.23 9.70 12.90
C THR A 81 -8.23 10.09 14.37
N HIS A 82 -9.31 10.74 14.79
CA HIS A 82 -9.51 11.25 16.16
C HIS A 82 -8.34 12.12 16.63
N CYS A 83 -7.91 13.04 15.75
CA CYS A 83 -6.82 13.94 16.05
C CYS A 83 -7.28 15.18 16.80
N THR A 84 -6.46 15.65 17.73
CA THR A 84 -6.68 16.86 18.50
C THR A 84 -5.37 17.63 18.66
N GLU A 85 -5.48 18.95 18.80
CA GLU A 85 -4.38 19.80 19.21
C GLU A 85 -4.63 20.21 20.67
N ASP A 86 -3.68 19.89 21.54
CA ASP A 86 -3.74 20.28 22.94
C ASP A 86 -3.63 21.80 23.05
N SER A 87 -4.68 22.46 23.56
CA SER A 87 -4.76 23.93 23.60
C SER A 87 -3.72 24.59 24.51
N SER A 88 -3.10 23.84 25.43
CA SER A 88 -2.12 24.36 26.39
C SER A 88 -0.68 24.24 25.89
N THR A 89 -0.39 23.22 25.08
CA THR A 89 0.95 22.89 24.59
C THR A 89 1.10 23.09 23.08
N GLY A 90 0.01 23.20 22.33
CA GLY A 90 0.00 23.22 20.86
C GLY A 90 0.37 21.85 20.25
N LYS A 91 0.39 20.78 21.05
CA LYS A 91 0.79 19.45 20.58
C LYS A 91 -0.35 18.79 19.83
N PHE A 92 -0.12 18.47 18.56
CA PHE A 92 -1.03 17.66 17.77
C PHE A 92 -0.81 16.16 18.02
N SER A 93 -1.89 15.42 18.21
CA SER A 93 -1.84 13.96 18.37
C SER A 93 -3.15 13.29 17.91
N CYS A 94 -3.04 12.05 17.45
CA CYS A 94 -4.15 11.23 16.97
C CYS A 94 -4.29 9.92 17.76
N LEU A 95 -5.50 9.36 17.82
CA LEU A 95 -5.71 8.05 18.45
C LEU A 95 -5.29 6.90 17.53
N THR A 96 -5.40 7.07 16.21
CA THR A 96 -4.97 6.05 15.24
C THR A 96 -4.03 6.66 14.19
N GLY A 97 -3.02 5.88 13.80
CA GLY A 97 -2.03 6.27 12.79
C GLY A 97 -1.15 7.46 13.16
N ASP A 98 -1.14 7.91 14.43
CA ASP A 98 -0.30 9.03 14.87
C ASP A 98 1.16 8.82 14.48
N CYS A 99 1.86 9.88 14.10
CA CYS A 99 3.27 9.79 13.70
C CYS A 99 4.25 10.35 14.74
N GLY A 100 3.77 10.70 15.94
CA GLY A 100 4.59 11.10 17.07
C GLY A 100 5.34 12.42 16.91
N SER A 101 5.15 13.15 15.81
CA SER A 101 5.85 14.42 15.55
C SER A 101 5.35 15.56 16.44
N GLY A 102 4.16 15.42 17.04
CA GLY A 102 3.48 16.50 17.77
C GLY A 102 2.92 17.59 16.86
N GLN A 103 2.92 17.38 15.53
CA GLN A 103 2.51 18.34 14.50
C GLN A 103 1.65 17.64 13.43
N ILE A 104 0.95 18.42 12.60
CA ILE A 104 0.23 17.86 11.44
C ILE A 104 1.22 17.21 10.46
N ASP A 105 2.37 17.83 10.20
CA ASP A 105 3.43 17.22 9.41
C ASP A 105 4.14 16.10 10.18
N CYS A 106 4.31 14.93 9.56
CA CYS A 106 4.96 13.78 10.19
C CYS A 106 6.48 13.86 10.19
N SER A 107 7.09 14.78 9.46
CA SER A 107 8.52 15.12 9.54
C SER A 107 9.47 13.92 9.42
N GLY A 108 9.12 12.95 8.57
CA GLY A 108 9.92 11.73 8.37
C GLY A 108 9.61 10.58 9.33
N SER A 109 8.65 10.75 10.24
CA SER A 109 8.11 9.66 11.07
C SER A 109 7.01 8.89 10.34
N GLY A 110 6.99 7.57 10.50
CA GLY A 110 5.89 6.72 10.04
C GLY A 110 4.70 6.71 11.01
N ALA A 111 3.60 6.11 10.58
CA ALA A 111 2.46 5.81 11.43
C ALA A 111 2.89 4.90 12.60
N ILE A 112 2.38 5.18 13.79
CA ILE A 112 2.35 4.24 14.91
C ILE A 112 1.16 3.30 14.65
N PRO A 113 1.39 1.98 14.47
CA PRO A 113 0.33 1.03 14.21
C PRO A 113 -0.73 0.96 15.34
N PRO A 114 -1.99 0.60 15.04
CA PRO A 114 -2.47 0.14 13.73
C PRO A 114 -2.78 1.25 12.72
N ALA A 115 -2.42 1.03 11.46
CA ALA A 115 -2.76 1.92 10.35
C ALA A 115 -2.87 1.16 9.03
N THR A 116 -3.95 1.43 8.27
CA THR A 116 -4.04 1.00 6.87
C THR A 116 -3.11 1.84 6.01
N LEU A 117 -2.25 1.19 5.23
CA LEU A 117 -1.25 1.85 4.40
C LEU A 117 -1.60 1.75 2.92
N ALA A 118 -1.30 2.79 2.16
CA ALA A 118 -1.11 2.70 0.71
C ALA A 118 0.38 2.85 0.42
N GLU A 119 0.97 1.85 -0.22
CA GLU A 119 2.42 1.76 -0.44
C GLU A 119 2.72 1.86 -1.94
N PHE A 120 3.82 2.54 -2.28
CA PHE A 120 4.20 2.81 -3.66
C PHE A 120 5.71 2.68 -3.85
N THR A 121 6.09 2.12 -4.99
CA THR A 121 7.41 2.25 -5.62
C THR A 121 7.17 2.61 -7.08
N LEU A 122 7.32 3.89 -7.41
CA LEU A 122 7.16 4.37 -8.78
C LEU A 122 8.39 4.00 -9.62
N ASP A 123 8.20 3.83 -10.94
CA ASP A 123 9.29 3.56 -11.89
C ASP A 123 10.28 2.48 -11.39
N GLY A 124 9.73 1.39 -10.88
CA GLY A 124 10.46 0.25 -10.33
C GLY A 124 10.96 -0.72 -11.40
N ALA A 125 10.92 -2.02 -11.09
CA ALA A 125 11.38 -3.04 -12.01
C ALA A 125 10.62 -3.00 -13.35
N GLY A 126 11.34 -2.83 -14.45
CA GLY A 126 10.76 -2.74 -15.80
C GLY A 126 10.10 -1.40 -16.12
N GLY A 127 10.35 -0.35 -15.34
CA GLY A 127 9.71 0.96 -15.50
C GLY A 127 8.24 0.96 -15.07
N LEU A 128 7.84 -0.02 -14.26
CA LEU A 128 6.50 -0.15 -13.72
C LEU A 128 6.43 0.42 -12.32
N ASP A 129 5.32 1.07 -12.01
CA ASP A 129 4.94 1.35 -10.64
C ASP A 129 4.48 0.06 -9.97
N PHE A 130 4.86 -0.12 -8.70
CA PHE A 130 4.37 -1.14 -7.81
C PHE A 130 3.59 -0.44 -6.70
N PHE A 131 2.36 -0.88 -6.46
CA PHE A 131 1.52 -0.28 -5.44
C PHE A 131 0.57 -1.30 -4.82
N ASP A 132 0.14 -0.99 -3.60
CA ASP A 132 -0.77 -1.83 -2.84
C ASP A 132 -1.47 -1.04 -1.73
N VAL A 133 -2.50 -1.66 -1.16
CA VAL A 133 -2.98 -1.32 0.18
C VAL A 133 -2.60 -2.46 1.11
N SER A 134 -2.08 -2.12 2.27
CA SER A 134 -1.48 -3.05 3.21
C SER A 134 -2.09 -2.93 4.61
N LEU A 135 -2.40 -4.11 5.17
CA LEU A 135 -2.90 -4.31 6.53
C LEU A 135 -1.86 -5.03 7.42
N VAL A 136 -0.60 -5.11 6.95
CA VAL A 136 0.52 -5.70 7.72
C VAL A 136 0.70 -4.96 9.04
N ASP A 137 0.57 -3.63 9.00
CA ASP A 137 0.62 -2.73 10.16
C ASP A 137 -0.79 -2.55 10.78
N GLY A 138 -1.75 -3.43 10.48
CA GLY A 138 -3.11 -3.37 10.99
C GLY A 138 -4.06 -2.52 10.15
N TYR A 139 -5.22 -2.22 10.73
CA TYR A 139 -6.32 -1.51 10.09
C TYR A 139 -6.85 -0.42 11.02
N ASN A 140 -7.14 0.77 10.49
CA ASN A 140 -7.84 1.81 11.24
C ASN A 140 -9.04 2.39 10.48
N LEU A 141 -8.94 2.53 9.15
CA LEU A 141 -10.02 3.05 8.31
C LEU A 141 -9.98 2.45 6.89
N PRO A 142 -11.13 2.37 6.18
CA PRO A 142 -11.17 1.78 4.86
C PRO A 142 -10.46 2.67 3.84
N MET A 143 -9.73 2.04 2.92
CA MET A 143 -8.90 2.72 1.92
C MET A 143 -8.98 2.02 0.57
N LEU A 144 -9.03 2.81 -0.51
CA LEU A 144 -8.95 2.34 -1.90
C LEU A 144 -7.91 3.18 -2.66
N VAL A 145 -7.03 2.51 -3.38
CA VAL A 145 -6.13 3.10 -4.36
C VAL A 145 -6.61 2.70 -5.75
N ALA A 146 -6.82 3.68 -6.64
CA ALA A 146 -7.22 3.44 -8.01
C ALA A 146 -6.30 4.18 -8.99
N PRO A 147 -5.67 3.47 -9.96
CA PRO A 147 -4.90 4.13 -11.01
C PRO A 147 -5.80 4.91 -11.98
N VAL A 148 -5.26 5.96 -12.59
CA VAL A 148 -5.92 6.85 -13.57
C VAL A 148 -5.07 6.93 -14.83
N GLY A 149 -5.68 6.63 -15.98
CA GLY A 149 -5.05 6.72 -17.31
C GLY A 149 -4.09 5.60 -17.69
N GLY A 150 -3.28 5.10 -16.75
CA GLY A 150 -2.21 4.14 -17.01
C GLY A 150 -2.64 2.75 -17.48
N SER A 151 -1.64 1.90 -17.76
CA SER A 151 -1.83 0.59 -18.38
C SER A 151 -1.03 -0.53 -17.73
N GLY A 152 -1.41 -1.78 -17.97
CA GLY A 152 -0.76 -2.96 -17.40
C GLY A 152 -1.75 -4.06 -17.06
N GLN A 153 -1.28 -5.30 -16.96
CA GLN A 153 -2.15 -6.45 -16.68
C GLN A 153 -2.84 -6.36 -15.32
N ASN A 154 -2.16 -5.81 -14.31
CA ASN A 154 -2.71 -5.63 -12.97
C ASN A 154 -2.89 -4.15 -12.59
N CYS A 155 -3.04 -3.26 -13.59
CA CYS A 155 -3.28 -1.85 -13.36
C CYS A 155 -4.76 -1.63 -12.99
N THR A 156 -5.12 -2.06 -11.78
CA THR A 156 -6.50 -2.04 -11.27
C THR A 156 -6.50 -1.57 -9.82
N SER A 157 -7.68 -1.30 -9.25
CA SER A 157 -7.76 -0.73 -7.90
C SER A 157 -7.43 -1.74 -6.79
N THR A 158 -6.68 -1.34 -5.78
CA THR A 158 -6.34 -2.14 -4.59
C THR A 158 -6.91 -1.49 -3.34
N GLY A 159 -7.22 -2.26 -2.30
CA GLY A 159 -7.85 -1.68 -1.13
C GLY A 159 -8.54 -2.63 -0.17
N CYS A 160 -8.95 -2.02 0.93
CA CYS A 160 -9.79 -2.62 1.96
C CYS A 160 -11.00 -1.70 2.18
N VAL A 161 -12.12 -2.04 1.54
CA VAL A 161 -13.36 -1.23 1.60
C VAL A 161 -14.31 -1.70 2.70
N ALA A 162 -14.08 -2.89 3.25
CA ALA A 162 -14.83 -3.40 4.39
C ALA A 162 -14.43 -2.65 5.67
N ASP A 163 -15.38 -2.53 6.61
CA ASP A 163 -15.09 -2.04 7.95
C ASP A 163 -14.61 -3.18 8.86
N LEU A 164 -13.29 -3.37 8.89
CA LEU A 164 -12.63 -4.38 9.71
C LEU A 164 -12.72 -4.10 11.22
N ASN A 165 -13.02 -2.87 11.65
CA ASN A 165 -13.14 -2.57 13.07
C ASN A 165 -14.32 -3.32 13.70
N THR A 166 -15.42 -3.49 12.95
CA THR A 166 -16.61 -4.23 13.41
C THR A 166 -16.37 -5.74 13.57
N ALA A 167 -15.48 -6.30 12.75
CA ALA A 167 -15.11 -7.72 12.76
C ALA A 167 -13.81 -8.00 13.53
N CYS A 168 -13.20 -6.98 14.14
CA CYS A 168 -11.91 -7.10 14.80
C CYS A 168 -12.00 -8.00 16.04
N PRO A 169 -11.18 -9.09 16.10
CA PRO A 169 -11.08 -9.93 17.29
C PRO A 169 -10.71 -9.12 18.53
N THR A 170 -11.23 -9.53 19.68
CA THR A 170 -11.07 -8.79 20.95
C THR A 170 -9.60 -8.57 21.30
N GLU A 171 -8.76 -9.57 21.07
CA GLU A 171 -7.31 -9.56 21.32
C GLU A 171 -6.51 -8.64 20.38
N LEU A 172 -7.10 -8.22 19.25
CA LEU A 172 -6.51 -7.29 18.28
C LEU A 172 -7.09 -5.88 18.39
N ARG A 173 -8.15 -5.69 19.18
CA ARG A 173 -8.93 -4.45 19.21
C ARG A 173 -8.18 -3.31 19.90
N VAL A 174 -8.17 -2.13 19.27
CA VAL A 174 -7.88 -0.87 19.94
C VAL A 174 -9.22 -0.25 20.35
N ALA A 175 -9.53 -0.26 21.65
CA ALA A 175 -10.82 0.20 22.15
C ALA A 175 -10.89 1.73 22.24
N SER A 176 -12.08 2.29 21.99
CA SER A 176 -12.42 3.65 22.37
C SER A 176 -12.37 3.83 23.89
N SER A 177 -12.20 5.07 24.35
CA SER A 177 -12.19 5.43 25.78
C SER A 177 -13.51 5.09 26.50
N ASP A 178 -14.61 4.96 25.76
CA ASP A 178 -15.92 4.54 26.26
C ASP A 178 -16.16 3.02 26.17
N GLY A 179 -15.22 2.27 25.58
CA GLY A 179 -15.27 0.81 25.44
C GLY A 179 -16.35 0.28 24.49
N SER A 180 -17.05 1.16 23.75
CA SER A 180 -18.21 0.79 22.94
C SER A 180 -17.84 0.19 21.57
N ASP A 181 -16.85 0.78 20.89
CA ASP A 181 -16.42 0.39 19.55
C ASP A 181 -14.90 0.23 19.42
N ALA A 182 -14.48 -0.59 18.45
CA ALA A 182 -13.09 -0.68 18.00
C ALA A 182 -12.73 0.56 17.19
N LEU A 183 -11.75 1.35 17.63
CA LEU A 183 -11.23 2.48 16.85
C LEU A 183 -10.28 2.02 15.73
N ALA A 184 -9.63 0.88 15.95
CA ALA A 184 -8.70 0.26 15.03
C ALA A 184 -8.51 -1.22 15.37
N CYS A 185 -7.93 -1.98 14.44
CA CYS A 185 -7.59 -3.39 14.59
C CYS A 185 -6.09 -3.62 14.35
N LYS A 186 -5.39 -4.10 15.36
CA LYS A 186 -3.98 -4.50 15.23
C LYS A 186 -3.84 -5.69 14.30
N SER A 187 -2.74 -5.78 13.56
CA SER A 187 -2.33 -7.06 13.01
C SER A 187 -1.83 -7.99 14.12
N ALA A 188 -1.70 -9.29 13.81
CA ALA A 188 -1.15 -10.24 14.76
C ALA A 188 0.32 -9.94 15.12
N CYS A 189 1.10 -9.39 14.19
CA CYS A 189 2.48 -8.97 14.49
C CYS A 189 2.46 -7.86 15.56
N GLU A 190 1.66 -6.82 15.35
CA GLU A 190 1.55 -5.70 16.28
C GLU A 190 1.02 -6.12 17.66
N ALA A 191 0.08 -7.06 17.71
CA ALA A 191 -0.50 -7.53 18.96
C ALA A 191 0.42 -8.46 19.76
N PHE A 192 1.09 -9.40 19.10
CA PHE A 192 1.77 -10.52 19.79
C PHE A 192 3.30 -10.48 19.69
N GLN A 193 3.86 -9.71 18.74
CA GLN A 193 5.30 -9.56 18.52
C GLN A 193 6.02 -10.91 18.34
N GLN A 194 5.34 -11.92 17.81
CA GLN A 194 5.91 -13.25 17.57
C GLN A 194 6.52 -13.36 16.17
N PRO A 195 7.67 -14.05 16.02
CA PRO A 195 8.35 -14.19 14.73
C PRO A 195 7.48 -14.74 13.60
N GLU A 196 6.61 -15.72 13.89
CA GLU A 196 5.65 -16.29 12.94
C GLU A 196 4.60 -15.31 12.42
N TYR A 197 4.23 -14.27 13.18
CA TYR A 197 3.29 -13.24 12.72
C TYR A 197 4.01 -12.06 12.06
N CYS A 198 5.22 -11.76 12.53
CA CYS A 198 6.04 -10.66 12.02
C CYS A 198 6.95 -11.06 10.86
N CYS A 199 6.92 -12.33 10.44
CA CYS A 199 7.78 -12.90 9.42
C CYS A 199 9.26 -12.56 9.63
N SER A 200 9.75 -12.82 10.84
CA SER A 200 11.12 -12.50 11.25
C SER A 200 11.85 -13.74 11.77
N GLY A 201 13.17 -13.64 11.95
CA GLY A 201 13.99 -14.76 12.43
C GLY A 201 13.86 -16.00 11.56
N ALA A 202 13.40 -17.12 12.14
CA ALA A 202 13.18 -18.38 11.40
C ALA A 202 12.05 -18.30 10.34
N TYR A 203 11.19 -17.28 10.43
CA TYR A 203 10.04 -17.06 9.56
C TYR A 203 10.30 -15.95 8.52
N ASN A 204 11.55 -15.57 8.27
CA ASN A 204 11.90 -14.46 7.36
C ASN A 204 11.90 -14.82 5.86
N THR A 205 11.12 -15.83 5.46
CA THR A 205 10.95 -16.20 4.06
C THR A 205 9.48 -16.53 3.76
N PRO A 206 9.00 -16.38 2.51
CA PRO A 206 7.66 -16.84 2.11
C PRO A 206 7.43 -18.34 2.34
N GLN A 207 8.51 -19.14 2.34
CA GLN A 207 8.43 -20.58 2.58
C GLN A 207 8.20 -20.90 4.05
N THR A 208 8.72 -20.08 4.97
CA THR A 208 8.63 -20.33 6.42
C THR A 208 7.53 -19.53 7.10
N CYS A 209 7.26 -18.28 6.71
CA CYS A 209 6.10 -17.52 7.20
C CYS A 209 4.83 -17.92 6.44
N LYS A 210 3.88 -18.53 7.13
CA LYS A 210 2.60 -18.93 6.54
C LYS A 210 1.48 -18.00 7.01
N PRO A 211 0.39 -17.87 6.22
CA PRO A 211 -0.81 -17.21 6.69
C PRO A 211 -1.27 -17.80 8.04
N SER A 212 -1.63 -16.92 8.95
CA SER A 212 -2.28 -17.25 10.22
C SER A 212 -3.78 -17.05 10.12
N SER A 213 -4.54 -17.55 11.10
CA SER A 213 -5.98 -17.29 11.21
C SER A 213 -6.31 -15.79 11.25
N TYR A 214 -5.41 -14.96 11.80
CA TYR A 214 -5.58 -13.50 11.85
C TYR A 214 -5.38 -12.84 10.48
N SER A 215 -4.32 -13.20 9.75
CA SER A 215 -4.11 -12.68 8.40
C SER A 215 -5.19 -13.18 7.44
N GLU A 216 -5.66 -14.43 7.59
CA GLU A 216 -6.78 -14.95 6.81
C GLU A 216 -8.09 -14.19 7.06
N LEU A 217 -8.34 -13.73 8.31
CA LEU A 217 -9.47 -12.86 8.62
C LEU A 217 -9.38 -11.53 7.86
N PHE A 218 -8.22 -10.88 7.89
CA PHE A 218 -7.98 -9.64 7.14
C PHE A 218 -8.13 -9.86 5.64
N LYS A 219 -7.59 -10.97 5.13
CA LYS A 219 -7.66 -11.31 3.71
C LYS A 219 -9.09 -11.61 3.26
N SER A 220 -9.87 -12.30 4.07
CA SER A 220 -11.27 -12.60 3.77
C SER A 220 -12.12 -11.33 3.66
N ALA A 221 -11.86 -10.33 4.52
CA ALA A 221 -12.55 -9.05 4.45
C ALA A 221 -12.05 -8.18 3.29
N CYS A 222 -10.75 -8.24 3.02
CA CYS A 222 -10.05 -7.35 2.10
C CYS A 222 -9.14 -8.16 1.15
N PRO A 223 -9.73 -8.89 0.18
CA PRO A 223 -9.00 -9.86 -0.66
C PRO A 223 -7.99 -9.21 -1.61
N ARG A 224 -8.09 -7.89 -1.82
CA ARG A 224 -7.21 -7.10 -2.68
C ARG A 224 -6.19 -6.29 -1.89
N ALA A 225 -6.05 -6.50 -0.59
CA ALA A 225 -5.03 -5.87 0.25
C ALA A 225 -4.04 -6.92 0.77
N TYR A 226 -2.82 -6.50 1.11
CA TYR A 226 -1.87 -7.32 1.85
C TYR A 226 -2.43 -7.58 3.25
N SER A 227 -2.49 -8.86 3.64
CA SER A 227 -2.92 -9.28 4.98
C SER A 227 -1.77 -9.64 5.92
N TYR A 228 -0.59 -9.94 5.36
CA TYR A 228 0.66 -10.21 6.07
C TYR A 228 1.86 -10.01 5.11
N ALA A 229 3.09 -10.04 5.64
CA ALA A 229 4.29 -9.58 4.92
C ALA A 229 4.63 -10.31 3.61
N TYR A 230 4.15 -11.54 3.38
CA TYR A 230 4.42 -12.31 2.15
C TYR A 230 3.16 -12.64 1.34
N ASP A 231 2.12 -11.81 1.43
CA ASP A 231 0.85 -11.95 0.69
C ASP A 231 0.93 -11.43 -0.77
N ASP A 232 2.00 -11.73 -1.51
CA ASP A 232 2.26 -11.07 -2.80
C ASP A 232 1.26 -11.47 -3.90
N SER A 233 0.90 -12.75 -3.95
CA SER A 233 0.19 -13.36 -5.09
C SER A 233 -1.11 -12.67 -5.53
N THR A 234 -1.77 -11.95 -4.62
CA THR A 234 -3.04 -11.27 -4.88
C THR A 234 -3.05 -9.81 -4.44
N SER A 235 -1.92 -9.29 -3.95
CA SER A 235 -1.88 -8.00 -3.25
C SER A 235 -0.90 -7.00 -3.86
N THR A 236 0.05 -7.44 -4.70
CA THR A 236 0.90 -6.53 -5.47
C THR A 236 0.23 -6.11 -6.77
N PHE A 237 0.06 -4.81 -6.98
CA PHE A 237 -0.47 -4.25 -8.21
C PHE A 237 0.61 -3.51 -8.97
N THR A 238 0.51 -3.52 -10.30
CA THR A 238 1.48 -2.86 -11.16
C THR A 238 0.80 -2.04 -12.24
N CYS A 239 1.37 -0.88 -12.53
CA CYS A 239 0.90 -0.03 -13.62
C CYS A 239 2.06 0.73 -14.29
N ALA A 240 1.87 1.09 -15.55
CA ALA A 240 2.75 1.98 -16.30
C ALA A 240 2.04 3.32 -16.56
N ASP A 241 2.77 4.42 -16.39
CA ASP A 241 2.34 5.78 -16.70
C ASP A 241 0.97 6.16 -16.09
N ALA A 242 0.80 5.94 -14.79
CA ALA A 242 -0.45 6.22 -14.06
C ALA A 242 -0.32 7.37 -13.06
N ASP A 243 -1.42 8.10 -12.92
CA ASP A 243 -1.74 8.84 -11.70
C ASP A 243 -2.56 7.95 -10.75
N TYR A 244 -2.70 8.35 -9.48
CA TYR A 244 -3.41 7.54 -8.49
C TYR A 244 -4.41 8.35 -7.68
N THR A 245 -5.59 7.79 -7.45
CA THR A 245 -6.57 8.30 -6.50
C THR A 245 -6.57 7.43 -5.25
N ILE A 246 -6.30 8.04 -4.09
CA ILE A 246 -6.36 7.42 -2.76
C ILE A 246 -7.64 7.91 -2.09
N THR A 247 -8.60 7.02 -1.89
CA THR A 247 -9.89 7.34 -1.27
C THR A 247 -9.96 6.76 0.13
N PHE A 248 -10.23 7.60 1.12
CA PHE A 248 -10.58 7.20 2.48
C PHE A 248 -12.08 7.00 2.60
N CYS A 249 -12.51 5.94 3.30
CA CYS A 249 -13.90 5.48 3.40
C CYS A 249 -14.61 5.41 2.03
N PRO A 250 -14.03 4.71 1.02
CA PRO A 250 -14.71 4.48 -0.24
C PRO A 250 -16.06 3.82 0.02
N SER A 251 -17.11 4.29 -0.65
CA SER A 251 -18.37 3.57 -0.65
C SER A 251 -18.10 2.13 -1.13
N PRO A 252 -18.64 1.09 -0.47
CA PRO A 252 -18.55 -0.26 -1.00
C PRO A 252 -19.19 -0.24 -2.39
N ASN A 253 -18.37 -0.34 -3.43
CA ASN A 253 -18.83 -0.16 -4.80
C ASN A 253 -19.93 -1.18 -5.08
N THR A 254 -21.17 -0.71 -5.24
CA THR A 254 -22.01 -1.26 -6.30
C THR A 254 -21.26 -0.96 -7.58
N SER A 255 -20.75 -2.00 -8.24
CA SER A 255 -20.18 -1.85 -9.57
C SER A 255 -21.23 -1.17 -10.46
N GLN A 256 -21.06 0.11 -10.76
CA GLN A 256 -21.79 0.73 -11.86
C GLN A 256 -21.21 0.15 -13.15
N LYS A 257 -21.69 -1.04 -13.50
CA LYS A 257 -21.68 -1.50 -14.88
C LYS A 257 -22.62 -0.57 -15.62
N SER A 258 -22.06 0.36 -16.37
CA SER A 258 -22.75 1.07 -17.44
C SER A 258 -23.27 0.04 -18.44
N SER A 259 -24.50 -0.41 -18.23
CA SER A 259 -25.32 -1.02 -19.28
C SER A 259 -26.55 -0.14 -19.45
N SER A 260 -26.48 0.71 -20.46
CA SER A 260 -27.63 1.26 -21.15
C SER A 260 -28.56 0.11 -21.57
N SER A 261 -29.72 0.00 -20.92
CA SER A 261 -30.92 -0.59 -21.50
C SER A 261 -32.13 -0.16 -20.70
N THR A 262 -33.00 0.53 -21.40
CA THR A 262 -34.31 1.08 -21.03
C THR A 262 -35.29 0.00 -20.54
N ASP A 263 -36.18 0.43 -19.64
CA ASP A 263 -37.57 -0.06 -19.40
C ASP A 263 -37.88 -1.07 -18.25
N PRO A 264 -39.10 -0.99 -17.66
CA PRO A 264 -39.25 -0.63 -16.24
C PRO A 264 -39.82 -1.71 -15.29
N ALA A 265 -39.63 -1.44 -13.99
CA ALA A 265 -40.40 -1.85 -12.80
C ALA A 265 -40.62 -3.35 -12.52
N THR A 266 -40.20 -3.82 -11.33
CA THR A 266 -41.07 -4.34 -10.25
C THR A 266 -40.24 -4.69 -9.02
N SER A 267 -40.76 -4.32 -7.85
CA SER A 267 -40.26 -4.55 -6.49
C SER A 267 -40.25 -6.01 -6.05
N SER A 268 -39.19 -6.45 -5.37
CA SER A 268 -39.27 -7.33 -4.18
C SER A 268 -37.87 -7.64 -3.63
N SER A 269 -37.57 -7.18 -2.41
CA SER A 269 -36.47 -7.69 -1.59
C SER A 269 -36.69 -9.17 -1.23
N PRO A 270 -35.61 -9.94 -1.00
CA PRO A 270 -35.67 -10.91 0.08
C PRO A 270 -34.49 -10.82 1.05
N ALA A 271 -34.80 -11.26 2.26
CA ALA A 271 -34.05 -11.18 3.49
C ALA A 271 -32.78 -12.03 3.52
N PHE A 272 -31.84 -11.58 4.35
CA PHE A 272 -30.72 -12.35 4.87
C PHE A 272 -31.21 -13.64 5.55
N ASN A 273 -30.77 -14.79 5.05
CA ASN A 273 -30.84 -16.04 5.79
C ASN A 273 -29.43 -16.46 6.22
N ASN A 274 -29.28 -16.50 7.53
CA ASN A 274 -28.17 -17.06 8.28
C ASN A 274 -28.07 -18.57 8.01
N GLY A 275 -26.95 -19.01 7.44
CA GLY A 275 -26.72 -20.40 7.08
C GLY A 275 -25.25 -20.76 7.26
N THR A 276 -25.00 -21.56 8.30
CA THR A 276 -23.75 -22.23 8.64
C THR A 276 -23.15 -22.93 7.41
N MET A 277 -22.00 -22.46 6.93
CA MET A 277 -21.24 -23.13 5.87
C MET A 277 -20.18 -24.04 6.50
N VAL A 278 -20.49 -25.33 6.56
CA VAL A 278 -19.54 -26.42 6.78
C VAL A 278 -18.81 -26.65 5.46
N TYR A 279 -17.48 -26.48 5.44
CA TYR A 279 -16.67 -26.79 4.26
C TYR A 279 -16.20 -28.25 4.33
N GLU A 280 -16.74 -29.10 3.46
CA GLU A 280 -16.22 -30.45 3.21
C GLU A 280 -14.92 -30.37 2.41
N GLY A 281 -13.85 -30.95 2.96
CA GLY A 281 -12.55 -31.07 2.30
C GLY A 281 -12.57 -32.13 1.20
N VAL A 282 -12.24 -31.74 -0.03
CA VAL A 282 -11.96 -32.67 -1.12
C VAL A 282 -10.57 -33.27 -0.93
N LYS A 283 -10.54 -34.53 -0.50
CA LYS A 283 -9.40 -35.44 -0.62
C LYS A 283 -9.18 -35.76 -2.10
N ASN A 284 -8.03 -35.39 -2.64
CA ASN A 284 -7.49 -36.04 -3.85
C ASN A 284 -6.45 -37.06 -3.43
N THR A 285 -6.86 -38.32 -3.41
CA THR A 285 -5.99 -39.50 -3.41
C THR A 285 -5.56 -39.79 -4.84
N GLY A 286 -4.24 -39.81 -5.07
CA GLY A 286 -3.64 -40.29 -6.30
C GLY A 286 -2.28 -40.89 -5.98
N GLU A 287 -2.27 -42.15 -5.52
CA GLU A 287 -1.10 -43.02 -5.53
C GLU A 287 -0.90 -43.58 -6.95
N SER A 288 0.33 -43.55 -7.46
CA SER A 288 0.86 -44.65 -8.26
C SER A 288 2.39 -44.64 -8.30
N SER A 289 2.95 -45.55 -7.51
CA SER A 289 4.03 -46.50 -7.82
C SER A 289 5.36 -46.03 -8.44
N SER A 290 6.41 -46.26 -7.64
CA SER A 290 7.82 -46.41 -7.95
C SER A 290 8.20 -47.60 -8.83
N SER A 291 9.27 -47.47 -9.63
CA SER A 291 10.40 -48.42 -9.67
C SER A 291 11.62 -47.86 -10.44
N PRO A 292 12.84 -48.37 -10.18
CA PRO A 292 14.10 -47.64 -10.34
C PRO A 292 14.89 -47.99 -11.62
N ALA A 293 15.81 -47.12 -12.03
CA ALA A 293 16.91 -47.47 -12.94
C ALA A 293 18.23 -46.85 -12.42
N LEU A 294 19.26 -47.69 -12.38
CA LEU A 294 20.59 -47.45 -11.86
C LEU A 294 21.50 -46.77 -12.90
N LEU A 295 22.34 -45.87 -12.37
CA LEU A 295 23.78 -45.70 -12.60
C LEU A 295 24.31 -45.44 -14.02
N GLU A 296 24.87 -44.23 -14.22
CA GLU A 296 26.24 -44.11 -14.75
C GLU A 296 26.90 -42.79 -14.30
N ASP A 297 28.11 -42.94 -13.75
CA ASP A 297 29.08 -41.91 -13.39
C ASP A 297 29.64 -41.22 -14.64
N ARG A 298 29.86 -39.89 -14.60
CA ARG A 298 31.20 -39.30 -14.77
C ARG A 298 31.28 -37.79 -14.56
N ILE A 299 32.32 -37.44 -13.81
CA ILE A 299 32.85 -36.13 -13.42
C ILE A 299 33.44 -35.35 -14.61
N VAL A 300 33.26 -34.02 -14.58
CA VAL A 300 34.14 -32.87 -15.00
C VAL A 300 33.15 -31.72 -15.27
N GLY A 301 33.24 -30.49 -14.77
CA GLY A 301 34.29 -29.61 -14.28
C GLY A 301 33.63 -28.23 -14.22
N GLY A 302 33.93 -27.43 -13.20
CA GLY A 302 33.11 -26.30 -12.77
C GLY A 302 33.02 -25.09 -13.73
N LEU A 303 32.06 -24.22 -13.39
CA LEU A 303 32.08 -22.76 -13.56
C LEU A 303 30.88 -22.19 -12.76
N VAL A 304 31.11 -21.83 -11.49
CA VAL A 304 30.14 -21.06 -10.68
C VAL A 304 30.49 -19.58 -10.84
N SER A 305 29.63 -18.84 -11.52
CA SER A 305 29.63 -17.37 -11.55
C SER A 305 28.61 -16.88 -10.53
N ILE A 306 29.07 -16.41 -9.37
CA ILE A 306 28.26 -15.58 -8.47
C ILE A 306 29.08 -14.34 -8.14
N ALA A 307 28.63 -13.21 -8.67
CA ALA A 307 29.13 -11.89 -8.34
C ALA A 307 28.68 -11.54 -6.91
N VAL A 308 29.66 -11.35 -6.03
CA VAL A 308 29.49 -10.86 -4.66
C VAL A 308 29.87 -9.39 -4.64
N THR A 309 28.89 -8.52 -4.37
CA THR A 309 29.08 -7.12 -3.96
C THR A 309 27.75 -6.66 -3.33
N ILE A 310 27.59 -6.02 -2.17
CA ILE A 310 28.45 -5.44 -1.12
C ILE A 310 27.49 -5.36 0.09
N TRP A 311 27.81 -6.01 1.22
CA TRP A 311 27.22 -5.61 2.52
C TRP A 311 28.15 -6.02 3.67
N GLN A 312 29.24 -5.27 3.81
CA GLN A 312 29.99 -5.13 5.05
C GLN A 312 30.47 -3.68 5.17
N MET A 313 30.49 -3.20 6.41
CA MET A 313 30.70 -1.82 6.90
C MET A 313 29.36 -1.06 6.98
N HIS A 314 28.77 -0.78 8.15
CA HIS A 314 29.35 -0.40 9.43
C HIS A 314 28.46 -0.85 10.61
N HIS A 315 28.97 -1.75 11.45
CA HIS A 315 28.77 -1.65 12.89
C HIS A 315 29.91 -0.76 13.40
N PHE A 316 29.63 0.47 13.80
CA PHE A 316 30.27 1.22 14.87
C PHE A 316 29.56 2.58 15.00
N PHE A 317 28.99 2.79 16.19
CA PHE A 317 28.10 3.86 16.67
C PHE A 317 26.62 3.67 16.41
#